data_AF-A0A3D2MPV7-F1
#
_entry.id   AF-A0A3D2MPV7-F1
#
_cell.length_a   1.000
_cell.length_b   1.000
_cell.length_c   1.000
_cell.angle_alpha   90.00
_cell.angle_beta   90.00
_cell.angle_gamma   90.00
#
_symmetry.space_group_name_H-M   'P 1'
#
loop_
_entity.id
_entity.type
_entity.pdbx_description
1 polymer ?
#
loop_
_entity_poly.entity_id
_entity_poly.type
_entity_poly.pdbx_seq_one_letter_code
_entity_poly.pdbx_strand_id
1 'polypeptide(L)'
;MRVGLKMQEAHVLIFGNPQAGTPLMIASPLLALDLPLKVLVWQSGDGRVWVSYTSTAYLATRYSIPQELTGNIAGIDGLIESTLRG
;
A
#
# COMPACT_ATOMS: atom_id res chain seq x y z
N MET A 1 3.75 25.57 3.31
CA MET A 1 5.08 25.89 3.87
C MET A 1 6.14 25.20 3.02
N ARG A 2 7.26 25.86 2.68
CA ARG A 2 8.44 25.24 2.03
C ARG A 2 9.56 25.22 3.07
N VAL A 3 10.20 24.07 3.27
CA VAL A 3 11.19 23.85 4.34
C VAL A 3 12.65 23.95 3.89
N GLY A 4 12.91 24.29 2.62
CA GLY A 4 14.28 24.49 2.10
C GLY A 4 15.13 23.21 1.95
N LEU A 5 14.55 22.04 2.22
CA LEU A 5 15.20 20.74 2.08
C LEU A 5 15.02 20.20 0.66
N LYS A 6 16.06 19.54 0.14
CA LYS A 6 15.97 18.73 -1.08
C LYS A 6 15.61 17.30 -0.68
N MET A 7 14.58 16.76 -1.29
CA MET A 7 14.16 15.36 -1.16
C MET A 7 14.47 14.63 -2.46
N GLN A 8 14.69 13.32 -2.38
CA GLN A 8 14.77 12.47 -3.57
C GLN A 8 13.48 12.52 -4.40
N GLU A 9 13.59 12.21 -5.70
CA GLU A 9 12.41 12.08 -6.56
C GLU A 9 11.51 10.96 -6.03
N ALA A 10 10.23 11.26 -5.86
CA ALA A 10 9.26 10.33 -5.28
C ALA A 10 7.82 10.61 -5.76
N HIS A 11 7.10 9.55 -6.11
CA HIS A 11 5.68 9.57 -6.44
C HIS A 11 4.93 8.55 -5.57
N VAL A 12 3.77 8.96 -5.05
CA VAL A 12 2.88 8.06 -4.31
C VAL A 12 1.63 7.82 -5.17
N LEU A 13 1.41 6.56 -5.53
CA LEU A 13 0.18 6.11 -6.16
C LEU A 13 -0.76 5.65 -5.05
N ILE A 14 -1.96 6.22 -5.02
CA ILE A 14 -3.01 5.87 -4.06
C ILE A 14 -4.14 5.21 -4.83
N PHE A 15 -4.53 4.00 -4.40
CA PHE A 15 -5.55 3.22 -5.08
C PHE A 15 -6.36 2.39 -4.09
N GLY A 16 -7.60 2.08 -4.45
CA GLY A 16 -8.47 1.27 -3.61
C GLY A 16 -9.77 0.92 -4.30
N ASN A 17 -10.41 -0.12 -3.78
CA ASN A 17 -11.76 -0.53 -4.16
C ASN A 17 -12.66 -0.40 -2.93
N PRO A 18 -13.58 0.58 -2.87
CA PRO A 18 -14.49 0.74 -1.74
C PRO A 18 -15.32 -0.52 -1.42
N GLN A 19 -15.68 -1.32 -2.43
CA GLN A 19 -16.44 -2.57 -2.22
C GLN A 19 -15.61 -3.60 -1.45
N ALA A 20 -14.31 -3.67 -1.69
CA ALA A 20 -13.40 -4.58 -0.98
C ALA A 20 -12.92 -3.98 0.37
N GLY A 21 -12.65 -2.68 0.41
CA GLY A 21 -12.08 -1.98 1.56
C GLY A 21 -13.07 -1.69 2.70
N THR A 22 -14.33 -1.37 2.38
CA THR A 22 -15.32 -0.98 3.40
C THR A 22 -15.62 -2.10 4.39
N PRO A 23 -15.85 -3.37 3.97
CA PRO A 23 -16.02 -4.48 4.92
C PRO A 23 -14.83 -4.65 5.87
N LEU A 24 -13.61 -4.38 5.40
CA LEU A 24 -12.41 -4.47 6.22
C LEU A 24 -12.36 -3.36 7.28
N MET A 25 -12.75 -2.13 6.91
CA MET A 25 -12.82 -1.01 7.86
C MET A 25 -13.96 -1.18 8.88
N ILE A 26 -15.07 -1.84 8.50
CA ILE A 26 -16.14 -2.19 9.44
C ILE A 26 -15.63 -3.24 10.45
N ALA A 27 -14.93 -4.27 9.98
CA ALA A 27 -14.38 -5.32 10.85
C ALA A 27 -13.21 -4.83 11.71
N SER A 28 -12.35 -3.96 11.18
CA SER A 28 -11.21 -3.37 11.87
C SER A 28 -11.07 -1.89 11.51
N PRO A 29 -11.70 -0.98 12.29
CA PRO A 29 -11.70 0.45 12.00
C PRO A 29 -10.31 1.08 11.89
N LEU A 30 -9.32 0.54 12.61
CA LEU A 30 -7.94 1.02 12.57
C LEU A 30 -7.28 0.83 11.19
N LEU A 31 -7.79 -0.08 10.36
CA LEU A 31 -7.29 -0.28 9.00
C LEU A 31 -7.51 0.96 8.12
N ALA A 32 -8.41 1.88 8.48
CA ALA A 32 -8.60 3.15 7.80
C ALA A 32 -7.36 4.06 7.83
N LEU A 33 -6.36 3.78 8.68
CA LEU A 33 -5.07 4.48 8.67
C LEU A 33 -4.20 4.10 7.46
N ASP A 34 -4.33 2.86 6.99
CA ASP A 34 -3.55 2.31 5.88
C ASP A 34 -4.34 2.21 4.57
N LEU A 35 -5.67 2.27 4.63
CA LEU A 35 -6.53 2.40 3.45
C LEU A 35 -6.79 3.87 3.06
N PRO A 36 -6.95 4.18 1.76
CA PRO A 36 -6.66 3.33 0.61
C PRO A 36 -5.17 2.96 0.52
N LEU A 37 -4.88 1.86 -0.20
CA LEU A 37 -3.54 1.32 -0.36
C LEU A 37 -2.64 2.30 -1.12
N LYS A 38 -1.34 2.19 -0.87
CA LYS A 38 -0.33 3.13 -1.37
C LYS A 38 0.88 2.36 -1.91
N VAL A 39 1.38 2.83 -3.04
CA VAL A 39 2.67 2.43 -3.61
C VAL A 39 3.54 3.68 -3.73
N LEU A 40 4.72 3.65 -3.15
CA LEU A 40 5.76 4.67 -3.29
C LEU A 40 6.75 4.24 -4.36
N VAL A 41 6.87 5.04 -5.41
CA VAL A 41 7.95 4.94 -6.40
C VAL A 41 8.96 6.03 -6.08
N TRP A 42 10.21 5.68 -5.83
CA TRP A 42 11.22 6.66 -5.43
C TRP A 42 12.61 6.32 -5.94
N GLN A 43 13.44 7.32 -6.15
CA GLN A 43 14.82 7.14 -6.61
C GLN A 43 15.78 7.17 -5.42
N SER A 44 16.64 6.16 -5.27
CA SER A 44 17.71 6.15 -4.27
C SER A 44 18.88 7.04 -4.69
N GLY A 45 19.77 7.35 -3.74
CA GLY A 45 20.91 8.24 -3.95
C GLY A 45 21.91 7.77 -5.01
N ASP A 46 21.92 6.48 -5.35
CA ASP A 46 22.72 5.88 -6.42
C ASP A 46 21.98 5.76 -7.76
N GLY A 47 20.81 6.39 -7.88
CA GLY A 47 20.05 6.46 -9.12
C GLY A 47 19.12 5.28 -9.41
N ARG A 48 19.08 4.25 -8.55
CA ARG A 48 18.10 3.15 -8.71
C ARG A 48 16.69 3.60 -8.35
N VAL A 49 15.70 3.14 -9.10
CA VAL A 49 14.28 3.36 -8.79
C VAL A 49 13.74 2.17 -8.01
N TRP A 50 13.06 2.48 -6.92
CA TRP A 50 12.46 1.52 -6.00
C TRP A 50 10.94 1.66 -5.99
N VAL A 51 10.27 0.54 -5.83
CA VAL A 51 8.83 0.46 -5.58
C VAL A 51 8.62 -0.13 -4.20
N SER A 52 7.90 0.59 -3.34
CA SER A 52 7.73 0.25 -1.92
C SER A 52 6.26 0.35 -1.54
N TYR A 53 5.75 -0.63 -0.81
CA TYR A 53 4.37 -0.69 -0.35
C TYR A 53 4.29 -1.51 0.93
N THR A 54 3.23 -1.31 1.71
CA THR A 54 2.94 -2.15 2.86
C THR A 54 2.28 -3.44 2.37
N SER A 55 2.90 -4.59 2.63
CA SER A 55 2.36 -5.88 2.16
C SER A 55 1.01 -6.20 2.81
N THR A 56 0.15 -6.84 2.04
CA THR A 56 -1.20 -7.21 2.51
C THR A 56 -1.16 -8.21 3.65
N ALA A 57 -0.16 -9.11 3.68
CA ALA A 57 0.08 -10.02 4.80
C ALA A 57 0.43 -9.29 6.10
N TYR A 58 1.24 -8.22 6.01
CA TYR A 58 1.55 -7.38 7.17
C TYR A 58 0.31 -6.63 7.66
N LEU A 59 -0.49 -6.06 6.75
CA LEU A 59 -1.75 -5.39 7.12
C LEU A 59 -2.74 -6.36 7.78
N ALA A 60 -2.87 -7.58 7.26
CA ALA A 60 -3.71 -8.62 7.84
C ALA A 60 -3.31 -8.94 9.28
N THR A 61 -1.99 -9.07 9.53
CA THR A 61 -1.46 -9.31 10.87
C THR A 61 -1.65 -8.11 11.79
N ARG A 62 -1.27 -6.91 11.33
CA ARG A 62 -1.29 -5.66 12.10
C ARG A 62 -2.68 -5.28 12.57
N TYR A 63 -3.69 -5.48 11.73
CA TYR A 63 -5.07 -5.08 12.00
C TYR A 63 -5.99 -6.23 12.38
N SER A 64 -5.43 -7.42 12.58
CA SER A 64 -6.17 -8.64 12.90
C SER A 64 -7.37 -8.85 11.96
N ILE A 65 -7.12 -8.73 10.65
CA ILE A 65 -8.17 -8.88 9.64
C ILE A 65 -8.76 -10.30 9.74
N PRO A 66 -10.08 -10.45 9.90
CA PRO A 66 -10.72 -11.75 9.93
C PRO A 66 -10.39 -12.58 8.69
N GLN A 67 -10.18 -13.89 8.87
CA GLN A 67 -9.71 -14.77 7.79
C GLN A 67 -10.65 -14.73 6.57
N GLU A 68 -11.96 -14.67 6.81
CA GLU A 68 -13.01 -14.57 5.81
C GLU A 68 -12.95 -13.28 4.97
N LEU A 69 -12.29 -12.22 5.46
CA LEU A 69 -12.12 -10.96 4.76
C LEU A 69 -10.74 -10.80 4.11
N THR A 70 -9.77 -11.69 4.37
CA THR A 70 -8.41 -11.60 3.80
C THR A 70 -8.40 -11.59 2.27
N GLY A 71 -9.38 -12.26 1.64
CA GLY A 71 -9.59 -12.25 0.19
C GLY A 71 -9.80 -10.86 -0.42
N ASN A 72 -10.26 -9.88 0.36
CA ASN A 72 -10.54 -8.53 -0.13
C ASN A 72 -9.27 -7.74 -0.51
N ILE A 73 -8.12 -8.11 0.05
CA ILE A 73 -6.81 -7.52 -0.28
C ILE A 73 -5.85 -8.55 -0.88
N ALA A 74 -6.25 -9.81 -0.98
CA ALA A 74 -5.44 -10.86 -1.57
C ALA A 74 -5.08 -10.52 -3.03
N GLY A 75 -3.86 -10.86 -3.44
CA GLY A 75 -3.39 -10.67 -4.81
C GLY A 75 -2.88 -9.27 -5.15
N ILE A 76 -3.09 -8.25 -4.31
CA ILE A 76 -2.51 -6.91 -4.55
C ILE A 76 -0.98 -6.98 -4.57
N ASP A 77 -0.36 -7.71 -3.64
CA ASP A 77 1.09 -7.89 -3.60
C ASP A 77 1.59 -8.50 -4.93
N GLY A 78 0.91 -9.55 -5.42
CA GLY A 78 1.23 -10.20 -6.69
C GLY A 78 1.00 -9.31 -7.92
N LEU A 79 -0.04 -8.47 -7.91
CA LEU A 79 -0.31 -7.50 -8.97
C LEU A 79 0.81 -6.46 -9.07
N ILE A 80 1.24 -5.90 -7.94
CA ILE A 80 2.34 -4.94 -7.89
C ILE A 80 3.60 -5.60 -8.44
N GLU A 81 3.96 -6.78 -7.93
CA GLU A 81 5.15 -7.51 -8.40
C GLU A 81 5.09 -7.85 -9.89
N SER A 82 3.92 -8.25 -10.42
CA SER A 82 3.77 -8.56 -11.85
C SER A 82 3.98 -7.34 -12.75
N THR A 83 3.60 -6.15 -12.26
CA THR A 83 3.76 -4.88 -13.00
C THR A 83 5.23 -4.50 -13.14
N LEU A 84 6.09 -4.92 -12.20
CA LEU A 84 7.53 -4.67 -12.22
C LEU A 84 8.32 -5.62 -13.13
N ARG A 85 7.68 -6.70 -13.62
CA ARG A 85 8.29 -7.70 -14.49
C ARG A 85 8.03 -7.45 -15.99
N GLY A 86 7.27 -6.40 -16.31
CA GLY A 86 6.92 -6.00 -17.69
C GLY A 86 8.01 -5.24 -18.42
#